data_AF-A0A939PQP8-F1
#
_entry.id   AF-A0A939PQP8-F1
#
_cell.length_a   1.000
_cell.length_b   1.000
_cell.length_c   1.000
_cell.angle_alpha   90.00
_cell.angle_beta   90.00
_cell.angle_gamma   90.00
#
_symmetry.space_group_name_H-M   'P 1'
#
loop_
_entity.id
_entity.type
_entity.pdbx_description
1 polymer ?
#
loop_
_entity_poly.entity_id
_entity_poly.type
_entity_poly.pdbx_seq_one_letter_code
_entity_poly.pdbx_strand_id
1 'polypeptide(L)'
;MSFGEPACPVCGLRPAAGAVCGACGWVMVTDWTSGKADRAAFDRRLSEHRMRLDLRAAALVGRAALPYVRGTPGEDAWRQACEEQARGRVTAEHELAAALRGMGEYLAVIEAGPDGVGTLFIQARDLDTAAPLRLRQDVPWREIAPILATGADELRFQLAGGLHRVDRTQLAVSMERALIGVVERVHPETPTVFVCTAPGWTVPEQAVTILRRLRPNARAASSSLPVAEELPAAIARQPLRATYSLILAEEGPAGTRPIAMPMFARGGFAGLEAEVDVVRGPGGADKDIALAVVIDAPPGEYREPVSVRSARLSQGASTLRAVLEGPGCVRWVEPGETGTESRSLSEMYAQTQANSVASGYAEVMCAVELGGPPDQAAMRRELVAGTLELLANDLPDRVRVAVFGYYEHSFKLGQEGRRVTDGFWLSEPAAAREAFVALPKATGGWQDDAAPLEDALGEIIERIEPGRAPRTLLVVGGRPPHPRRLGQDPDRELAQPCPRRNDWQEIHAGLRRAGMRFVAVLDKTTATATGLANSGGAAGLAADPRRAAASNGAGAADAWRALGEDHIAVLEELEPRELAATLGLVGGDAPGLPFPLKPKGDPA
;
A
#
# COMPACT_ATOMS: atom_id res chain seq x y z
N MET A 1 37.28 -13.49 68.00
CA MET A 1 36.42 -14.08 66.96
C MET A 1 35.07 -13.39 67.07
N SER A 2 34.74 -12.49 66.14
CA SER A 2 33.40 -11.88 66.10
C SER A 2 32.45 -12.92 65.52
N PHE A 3 31.55 -13.46 66.34
CA PHE A 3 30.46 -14.30 65.85
C PHE A 3 29.59 -13.40 64.96
N GLY A 4 29.60 -13.65 63.64
CA GLY A 4 28.79 -12.88 62.71
C GLY A 4 27.32 -12.92 63.14
N GLU A 5 26.64 -11.77 63.05
CA GLU A 5 25.24 -11.65 63.43
C GLU A 5 24.38 -12.74 62.75
N PRO A 6 23.47 -13.38 63.50
CA PRO A 6 22.68 -14.50 62.97
C PRO A 6 21.70 -14.05 61.88
N ALA A 7 21.70 -14.76 60.76
CA ALA A 7 20.72 -14.57 59.68
C ALA A 7 19.32 -15.05 60.11
N CYS A 8 18.28 -14.47 59.51
CA CYS A 8 16.90 -14.90 59.74
C CYS A 8 16.68 -16.36 59.33
N PRO A 9 16.16 -17.23 60.22
CA PRO A 9 16.00 -18.65 59.92
C PRO A 9 14.90 -18.95 58.89
N VAL A 10 14.03 -17.98 58.58
CA VAL A 10 12.95 -18.12 57.59
C VAL A 10 13.43 -17.75 56.19
N CYS A 11 13.97 -16.54 56.02
CA CYS A 11 14.30 -15.96 54.70
C CYS A 11 15.80 -15.78 54.43
N GLY A 12 16.68 -16.12 55.37
CA GLY A 12 18.13 -16.01 55.22
C GLY A 12 18.70 -14.59 55.22
N LEU A 13 17.86 -13.54 55.30
CA LEU A 13 18.32 -12.15 55.37
C LEU A 13 18.93 -11.84 56.74
N ARG A 14 20.05 -11.10 56.77
CA ARG A 14 20.55 -10.49 58.01
C ARG A 14 19.61 -9.36 58.41
N PRO A 15 18.93 -9.44 59.56
CA PRO A 15 18.02 -8.37 59.99
C PRO A 15 18.82 -7.12 60.36
N ALA A 16 18.30 -5.94 60.03
CA ALA A 16 18.71 -4.72 60.72
C ALA A 16 18.35 -4.83 62.20
N ALA A 17 19.06 -4.12 63.09
CA ALA A 17 18.82 -4.15 64.53
C ALA A 17 17.31 -4.05 64.85
N GLY A 18 16.72 -5.13 65.39
CA GLY A 18 15.28 -5.21 65.60
C GLY A 18 14.81 -6.62 66.02
N ALA A 19 13.69 -6.68 66.73
CA ALA A 19 13.12 -7.94 67.22
C ALA A 19 12.40 -8.75 66.11
N VAL A 20 12.15 -8.15 64.95
CA VAL A 20 11.41 -8.75 63.83
C VAL A 20 12.15 -8.54 62.51
N CYS A 21 12.23 -9.58 61.69
CA CYS A 21 12.82 -9.50 60.36
C CYS A 21 11.92 -8.69 59.42
N GLY A 22 12.41 -7.53 58.95
CA GLY A 22 11.66 -6.65 58.05
C GLY A 22 11.27 -7.25 56.70
N ALA A 23 11.91 -8.35 56.27
CA ALA A 23 11.60 -9.00 54.99
C ALA A 23 10.51 -10.09 55.07
N CYS A 24 10.43 -10.84 56.18
CA CYS A 24 9.50 -11.97 56.30
C CYS A 24 8.63 -11.95 57.56
N GLY A 25 8.80 -10.94 58.42
CA GLY A 25 8.03 -10.78 59.66
C GLY A 25 8.40 -11.77 60.77
N TRP A 26 9.46 -12.58 60.61
CA TRP A 26 9.87 -13.53 61.64
C TRP A 26 10.44 -12.82 62.87
N VAL A 27 9.98 -13.21 64.06
CA VAL A 27 10.47 -12.68 65.33
C VAL A 27 11.85 -13.29 65.64
N MET A 28 12.90 -12.46 65.60
CA MET A 28 14.31 -12.84 65.77
C MET A 28 14.70 -13.04 67.24
N VAL A 29 14.06 -12.29 68.15
CA VAL A 29 14.26 -12.42 69.60
C VAL A 29 13.04 -13.14 70.17
N THR A 30 13.24 -14.38 70.61
CA THR A 30 12.18 -15.18 71.24
C THR A 30 12.51 -15.36 72.72
N ASP A 31 11.51 -15.60 73.57
CA ASP A 31 11.67 -15.87 75.02
C ASP A 31 12.37 -17.21 75.34
N TRP A 32 13.19 -17.70 74.40
CA TRP A 32 13.87 -18.98 74.48
C TRP A 32 14.94 -18.93 75.57
N THR A 33 14.53 -19.33 76.78
CA THR A 33 15.40 -19.56 77.93
C THR A 33 15.55 -21.08 78.12
N SER A 34 16.79 -21.54 78.29
CA SER A 34 17.07 -22.97 78.48
C SER A 34 16.27 -23.50 79.69
N GLY A 35 15.38 -24.48 79.44
CA GLY A 35 14.59 -25.16 80.48
C GLY A 35 13.09 -24.81 80.58
N LYS A 36 12.55 -23.84 79.82
CA LYS A 36 11.10 -23.49 79.85
C LYS A 36 10.38 -23.46 78.49
N ALA A 37 11.09 -23.69 77.38
CA ALA A 37 10.54 -23.50 76.04
C ALA A 37 10.05 -24.80 75.37
N ASP A 38 8.84 -24.78 74.81
CA ASP A 38 8.30 -25.84 73.94
C ASP A 38 9.03 -25.81 72.58
N ARG A 39 10.07 -26.65 72.46
CA ARG A 39 10.86 -26.79 71.23
C ARG A 39 9.99 -27.21 70.05
N ALA A 40 9.01 -28.09 70.26
CA ALA A 40 8.14 -28.57 69.21
C ALA A 40 7.24 -27.44 68.67
N ALA A 41 6.72 -26.57 69.54
CA ALA A 41 5.98 -25.39 69.11
C ALA A 41 6.84 -24.40 68.31
N PHE A 42 8.10 -24.18 68.72
CA PHE A 42 9.03 -23.35 67.96
C PHE A 42 9.28 -23.92 66.55
N ASP A 43 9.61 -25.21 66.46
CA ASP A 43 9.92 -25.87 65.19
C ASP A 43 8.69 -25.90 64.26
N ARG A 44 7.47 -26.11 64.79
CA ARG A 44 6.21 -25.98 64.04
C ARG A 44 6.03 -24.59 63.45
N ARG A 45 6.12 -23.54 64.28
CA ARG A 45 5.97 -22.14 63.84
C ARG A 45 6.99 -21.76 62.78
N LEU A 46 8.24 -22.22 62.94
CA LEU A 46 9.31 -21.98 61.97
C LEU A 46 9.01 -22.68 60.64
N SER A 47 8.58 -23.94 60.67
CA SER A 47 8.18 -24.69 59.48
C SER A 47 7.03 -24.02 58.72
N GLU A 48 5.98 -23.62 59.44
CA GLU A 48 4.83 -22.90 58.87
C GLU A 48 5.23 -21.58 58.21
N HIS A 49 6.09 -20.78 58.85
CA HIS A 49 6.56 -19.51 58.29
C HIS A 49 7.42 -19.71 57.03
N ARG A 50 8.28 -20.74 57.03
CA ARG A 50 9.10 -21.12 55.87
C ARG A 50 8.21 -21.56 54.70
N MET A 51 7.26 -22.45 54.96
CA MET A 51 6.34 -22.96 53.96
C MET A 51 5.47 -21.84 53.38
N ARG A 52 4.93 -20.94 54.22
CA ARG A 52 4.14 -19.78 53.76
C ARG A 52 4.95 -18.85 52.85
N LEU A 53 6.21 -18.56 53.20
CA LEU A 53 7.07 -17.71 52.38
C LEU A 53 7.38 -18.36 51.01
N ASP A 54 7.71 -19.66 51.02
CA ASP A 54 8.01 -20.39 49.79
C ASP A 54 6.74 -20.56 48.92
N LEU A 55 5.58 -20.82 49.53
CA LEU A 55 4.29 -20.92 48.83
C LEU A 55 3.92 -19.62 48.13
N ARG A 56 4.22 -18.46 48.73
CA ARG A 56 4.03 -17.16 48.07
C ARG A 56 4.87 -17.04 46.79
N ALA A 57 6.14 -17.44 46.84
CA ALA A 57 7.02 -17.45 45.67
C ALA A 57 6.53 -18.46 44.61
N ALA A 58 6.12 -19.66 45.03
CA ALA A 58 5.58 -20.67 44.14
C ALA A 58 4.26 -20.23 43.49
N ALA A 59 3.36 -19.54 44.22
CA ALA A 59 2.10 -19.02 43.71
C ALA A 59 2.29 -17.98 42.59
N LEU A 60 3.37 -17.18 42.66
CA LEU A 60 3.73 -16.22 41.62
C LEU A 60 4.28 -16.86 40.33
N VAL A 61 4.81 -18.08 40.42
CA VAL A 61 5.45 -18.80 39.30
C VAL A 61 4.53 -19.85 38.69
N GLY A 62 3.79 -20.57 39.52
CA GLY A 62 2.93 -21.69 39.15
C GLY A 62 3.31 -23.01 39.83
N ARG A 63 2.48 -24.04 39.64
CA ARG A 63 2.62 -25.35 40.31
C ARG A 63 3.96 -26.05 40.09
N ALA A 64 4.65 -25.79 38.98
CA ALA A 64 5.97 -26.35 38.69
C ALA A 64 7.02 -26.00 39.76
N ALA A 65 6.80 -24.93 40.54
CA ALA A 65 7.69 -24.51 41.62
C ALA A 65 7.47 -25.25 42.96
N LEU A 66 6.39 -26.04 43.11
CA LEU A 66 6.07 -26.76 44.35
C LEU A 66 7.18 -27.69 44.87
N PRO A 67 7.96 -28.40 44.03
CA PRO A 67 9.07 -29.24 44.49
C PRO A 67 10.17 -28.47 45.26
N TYR A 68 10.24 -27.14 45.11
CA TYR A 68 11.23 -26.29 45.79
C TYR A 68 10.74 -25.68 47.11
N VAL A 69 9.46 -25.89 47.46
CA VAL A 69 8.86 -25.42 48.72
C VAL A 69 9.36 -26.27 49.88
N ARG A 70 9.77 -25.64 50.99
CA ARG A 70 10.12 -26.37 52.21
C ARG A 70 8.87 -26.91 52.90
N GLY A 71 8.67 -28.22 52.79
CA GLY A 71 7.55 -28.96 53.37
C GLY A 71 6.66 -29.59 52.31
N THR A 72 5.50 -30.10 52.72
CA THR A 72 4.50 -30.66 51.80
C THR A 72 3.24 -29.81 51.92
N PRO A 73 3.02 -28.84 51.01
CA PRO A 73 1.86 -27.98 51.10
C PRO A 73 0.58 -28.77 50.79
N GLY A 74 -0.46 -28.55 51.59
CA GLY A 74 -1.80 -29.02 51.27
C GLY A 74 -2.45 -28.17 50.17
N GLU A 75 -3.45 -28.72 49.49
CA GLU A 75 -4.18 -28.04 48.41
C GLU A 75 -4.83 -26.72 48.87
N ASP A 76 -5.31 -26.64 50.11
CA ASP A 76 -5.90 -25.41 50.66
C ASP A 76 -4.86 -24.31 50.89
N ALA A 77 -3.66 -24.68 51.37
CA ALA A 77 -2.56 -23.73 51.53
C ALA A 77 -2.04 -23.21 50.19
N TRP A 78 -2.00 -24.07 49.15
CA TRP A 78 -1.70 -23.66 47.79
C TRP A 78 -2.75 -22.69 47.23
N ARG A 79 -4.03 -23.04 47.38
CA ARG A 79 -5.16 -22.21 46.91
C ARG A 79 -5.14 -20.83 47.56
N GLN A 80 -4.99 -20.79 48.89
CA GLN A 80 -4.88 -19.54 49.63
C GLN A 80 -3.70 -18.69 49.14
N ALA A 81 -2.53 -19.31 48.90
CA ALA A 81 -1.38 -18.58 48.36
C ALA A 81 -1.65 -18.01 46.96
N CYS A 82 -2.33 -18.76 46.08
CA CYS A 82 -2.75 -18.26 44.78
C CYS A 82 -3.74 -17.09 44.89
N GLU A 83 -4.73 -17.18 45.77
CA GLU A 83 -5.70 -16.11 46.02
C GLU A 83 -5.02 -14.84 46.57
N GLU A 84 -4.07 -14.98 47.50
CA GLU A 84 -3.28 -13.87 48.04
C GLU A 84 -2.38 -13.20 46.97
N GLN A 85 -1.98 -13.94 45.93
CA GLN A 85 -1.16 -13.41 44.83
C GLN A 85 -1.97 -13.01 43.59
N ALA A 86 -3.27 -13.29 43.54
CA ALA A 86 -4.18 -12.87 42.48
C ALA A 86 -4.35 -11.34 42.53
N ARG A 87 -3.36 -10.62 42.00
CA ARG A 87 -3.39 -9.18 41.85
C ARG A 87 -4.10 -8.81 40.56
N GLY A 88 -4.77 -7.66 40.56
CA GLY A 88 -5.26 -7.04 39.33
C GLY A 88 -4.11 -6.76 38.36
N ARG A 89 -4.42 -6.73 37.06
CA ARG A 89 -3.47 -6.35 36.01
C ARG A 89 -2.91 -4.96 36.32
N VAL A 90 -1.58 -4.86 36.41
CA VAL A 90 -0.87 -3.58 36.58
C VAL A 90 -0.27 -3.20 35.23
N THR A 91 -0.38 -1.94 34.83
CA THR A 91 0.12 -1.46 33.54
C THR A 91 1.12 -0.32 33.74
N ALA A 92 2.19 -0.31 32.95
CA ALA A 92 3.17 0.78 32.89
C ALA A 92 2.79 1.87 31.86
N GLU A 93 1.73 1.67 31.09
CA GLU A 93 1.27 2.53 30.00
C GLU A 93 1.30 4.04 30.33
N HIS A 94 0.83 4.45 31.52
CA HIS A 94 0.81 5.87 31.91
C HIS A 94 2.23 6.47 32.01
N GLU A 95 3.16 5.76 32.63
CA GLU A 95 4.55 6.21 32.79
C GLU A 95 5.31 6.15 31.47
N LEU A 96 5.08 5.11 30.67
CA LEU A 96 5.63 5.01 29.31
C LEU A 96 5.14 6.18 28.45
N ALA A 97 3.84 6.47 28.48
CA ALA A 97 3.26 7.59 27.72
C ALA A 97 3.80 8.94 28.21
N ALA A 98 4.01 9.12 29.53
CA ALA A 98 4.60 10.34 30.07
C ALA A 98 6.08 10.51 29.65
N ALA A 99 6.84 9.41 29.64
CA ALA A 99 8.22 9.43 29.19
C ALA A 99 8.37 9.71 27.69
N LEU A 100 7.50 9.12 26.86
CA LEU A 100 7.44 9.40 25.42
C LEU A 100 7.09 10.87 25.11
N ARG A 101 6.26 11.52 25.93
CA ARG A 101 5.99 12.97 25.79
C ARG A 101 7.22 13.83 26.11
N GLY A 102 7.99 13.42 27.12
CA GLY A 102 9.16 14.15 27.61
C GLY A 102 10.49 13.79 26.95
N MET A 103 10.52 12.82 26.03
CA MET A 103 11.77 12.39 25.42
C MET A 103 12.33 13.45 24.46
N GLY A 104 13.65 13.57 24.45
CA GLY A 104 14.40 14.30 23.42
C GLY A 104 14.51 13.46 22.15
N GLU A 105 15.74 13.26 21.66
CA GLU A 105 16.00 12.41 20.49
C GLU A 105 15.84 10.92 20.80
N TYR A 106 16.17 10.50 22.03
CA TYR A 106 16.13 9.10 22.47
C TYR A 106 15.41 8.92 23.80
N LEU A 107 14.82 7.75 24.00
CA LEU A 107 14.29 7.25 25.26
C LEU A 107 14.83 5.83 25.49
N ALA A 108 15.38 5.57 26.67
CA ALA A 108 15.76 4.23 27.10
C ALA A 108 14.68 3.64 28.02
N VAL A 109 14.18 2.45 27.71
CA VAL A 109 13.31 1.68 28.59
C VAL A 109 14.05 0.44 29.02
N ILE A 110 14.32 0.30 30.31
CA ILE A 110 14.99 -0.86 30.88
C ILE A 110 13.94 -1.68 31.63
N GLU A 111 13.62 -2.87 31.12
CA GLU A 111 12.68 -3.79 31.73
C GLU A 111 13.39 -4.87 32.54
N ALA A 112 12.92 -5.16 33.75
CA ALA A 112 13.34 -6.28 34.57
C ALA A 112 12.17 -7.26 34.71
N GLY A 113 12.30 -8.43 34.09
CA GLY A 113 11.23 -9.42 33.97
C GLY A 113 11.63 -10.82 34.43
N PRO A 114 10.81 -11.84 34.15
CA PRO A 114 11.11 -13.22 34.51
C PRO A 114 12.38 -13.79 33.86
N ASP A 115 12.73 -13.30 32.67
CA ASP A 115 13.78 -13.90 31.84
C ASP A 115 15.13 -13.16 31.95
N GLY A 116 15.11 -11.88 32.35
CA GLY A 116 16.32 -11.07 32.53
C GLY A 116 16.04 -9.59 32.64
N VAL A 117 17.05 -8.79 32.30
CA VAL A 117 16.95 -7.35 32.17
C VAL A 117 17.16 -6.96 30.71
N GLY A 118 16.12 -6.42 30.08
CA GLY A 118 16.13 -5.96 28.70
C GLY A 118 16.29 -4.44 28.63
N THR A 119 17.05 -3.94 27.65
CA THR A 119 17.13 -2.51 27.33
C THR A 119 16.58 -2.26 25.93
N LEU A 120 15.60 -1.37 25.85
CA LEU A 120 14.97 -0.93 24.61
C LEU A 120 15.27 0.54 24.36
N PHE A 121 15.78 0.85 23.16
CA PHE A 121 15.99 2.23 22.71
C PHE A 121 14.93 2.64 21.71
N ILE A 122 14.29 3.78 22.00
CA ILE A 122 13.25 4.37 21.15
C ILE A 122 13.79 5.71 20.63
N GLN A 123 13.84 5.87 19.31
CA GLN A 123 14.21 7.13 18.68
C GLN A 123 12.96 7.96 18.39
N ALA A 124 13.04 9.28 18.58
CA ALA A 124 11.90 10.16 18.36
C ALA A 124 11.35 10.12 16.92
N ARG A 125 12.23 9.92 15.92
CA ARG A 125 11.82 9.78 14.51
C ARG A 125 11.04 8.50 14.23
N ASP A 126 11.33 7.43 14.97
CA ASP A 126 10.71 6.13 14.74
C ASP A 126 9.25 6.10 15.23
N LEU A 127 8.86 7.02 16.12
CA LEU A 127 7.50 7.10 16.66
C LEU A 127 6.45 7.37 15.59
N ASP A 128 6.80 8.15 14.55
CA ASP A 128 5.88 8.47 13.46
C ASP A 128 5.88 7.42 12.34
N THR A 129 6.61 6.31 12.51
CA THR A 129 6.74 5.26 11.50
C THR A 129 6.15 3.92 11.98
N ALA A 130 5.70 3.09 11.04
CA ALA A 130 5.16 1.76 11.35
C ALA A 130 6.21 0.72 11.81
N ALA A 131 7.49 1.08 11.90
CA ALA A 131 8.58 0.17 12.26
C ALA A 131 9.20 0.51 13.62
N PRO A 132 8.46 0.41 14.74
CA PRO A 132 9.01 0.76 16.02
C PRO A 132 9.97 -0.36 16.46
N LEU A 133 11.11 0.05 17.03
CA LEU A 133 12.00 -0.76 17.88
C LEU A 133 13.07 -1.58 17.14
N ARG A 134 14.23 -0.95 16.89
CA ARG A 134 15.35 -1.60 16.20
C ARG A 134 16.39 -2.24 17.12
N LEU A 135 16.44 -1.87 18.40
CA LEU A 135 17.50 -2.34 19.29
C LEU A 135 16.99 -2.73 20.68
N ARG A 136 16.89 -4.04 20.87
CA ARG A 136 16.67 -4.69 22.16
C ARG A 136 17.95 -5.42 22.55
N GLN A 137 18.47 -5.12 23.74
CA GLN A 137 19.59 -5.86 24.32
C GLN A 137 19.14 -6.51 25.61
N ASP A 138 19.16 -7.83 25.66
CA ASP A 138 18.77 -8.61 26.84
C ASP A 138 20.01 -9.14 27.57
N VAL A 139 20.01 -9.02 28.90
CA VAL A 139 20.98 -9.66 29.79
C VAL A 139 20.22 -10.66 30.66
N PRO A 140 20.45 -11.97 30.49
CA PRO A 140 19.71 -13.00 31.23
C PRO A 140 20.07 -12.99 32.71
N TRP A 141 19.17 -13.47 33.57
CA TRP A 141 19.42 -13.54 35.02
C TRP A 141 20.64 -14.37 35.40
N ARG A 142 21.02 -15.35 34.59
CA ARG A 142 22.22 -16.17 34.81
C ARG A 142 23.52 -15.36 34.71
N GLU A 143 23.53 -14.28 33.95
CA GLU A 143 24.68 -13.37 33.85
C GLU A 143 24.67 -12.33 34.97
N ILE A 144 23.48 -11.83 35.35
CA ILE A 144 23.31 -10.82 36.41
C ILE A 144 23.55 -11.42 37.80
N ALA A 145 23.05 -12.63 38.01
CA ALA A 145 23.03 -13.33 39.29
C ALA A 145 23.40 -14.82 39.10
N PRO A 146 24.66 -15.13 38.74
CA PRO A 146 25.14 -16.50 38.52
C PRO A 146 25.08 -17.41 39.76
N ILE A 147 24.83 -16.85 40.95
CA ILE A 147 24.59 -17.61 42.19
C ILE A 147 23.21 -18.30 42.21
N LEU A 148 22.27 -17.87 41.35
CA LEU A 148 20.96 -18.48 41.24
C LEU A 148 21.02 -19.82 40.52
N ALA A 149 19.96 -20.62 40.68
CA ALA A 149 19.85 -21.93 40.06
C ALA A 149 19.93 -21.87 38.53
N THR A 150 20.46 -22.94 37.94
CA THR A 150 20.52 -23.10 36.48
C THR A 150 19.27 -23.76 35.91
N GLY A 151 18.51 -24.54 36.68
CA GLY A 151 17.22 -25.09 36.24
C GLY A 151 16.17 -24.00 36.07
N ALA A 152 15.35 -24.07 35.01
CA ALA A 152 14.39 -23.01 34.67
C ALA A 152 13.35 -22.78 35.78
N ASP A 153 12.75 -23.85 36.32
CA ASP A 153 11.71 -23.74 37.36
C ASP A 153 12.28 -23.28 38.70
N GLU A 154 13.45 -23.81 39.11
CA GLU A 154 14.11 -23.38 40.34
C GLU A 154 14.58 -21.92 40.25
N LEU A 155 15.10 -21.50 39.08
CA LEU A 155 15.48 -20.11 38.83
C LEU A 155 14.27 -19.18 39.00
N ARG A 156 13.14 -19.49 38.35
CA ARG A 156 11.91 -18.69 38.46
C ARG A 156 11.41 -18.64 39.91
N PHE A 157 11.43 -19.76 40.63
CA PHE A 157 11.10 -19.82 42.06
C PHE A 157 12.01 -18.91 42.91
N GLN A 158 13.32 -18.95 42.67
CA GLN A 158 14.29 -18.10 43.37
C GLN A 158 14.08 -16.62 43.03
N LEU A 159 13.85 -16.28 41.75
CA LEU A 159 13.56 -14.91 41.31
C LEU A 159 12.29 -14.34 41.97
N ALA A 160 11.26 -15.17 42.16
CA ALA A 160 10.03 -14.78 42.83
C ALA A 160 10.21 -14.54 44.35
N GLY A 161 11.22 -15.14 44.98
CA GLY A 161 11.55 -14.92 46.39
C GLY A 161 11.94 -16.16 47.19
N GLY A 162 12.01 -17.34 46.55
CA GLY A 162 12.44 -18.61 47.13
C GLY A 162 13.94 -18.69 47.48
N LEU A 163 14.50 -17.63 48.07
CA LEU A 163 15.94 -17.39 48.22
C LEU A 163 16.58 -18.08 49.45
N HIS A 164 15.94 -19.11 50.02
CA HIS A 164 16.36 -19.67 51.30
C HIS A 164 17.70 -20.43 51.27
N ARG A 165 18.22 -20.77 50.08
CA ARG A 165 19.55 -21.37 49.87
C ARG A 165 20.55 -20.40 49.23
N VAL A 166 20.15 -19.15 49.01
CA VAL A 166 20.95 -18.16 48.28
C VAL A 166 21.55 -17.18 49.29
N ASP A 167 22.86 -16.94 49.19
CA ASP A 167 23.48 -15.83 49.93
C ASP A 167 22.98 -14.51 49.36
N ARG A 168 22.07 -13.86 50.08
CA ARG A 168 21.43 -12.61 49.67
C ARG A 168 22.40 -11.43 49.59
N THR A 169 23.49 -11.47 50.37
CA THR A 169 24.54 -10.43 50.32
C THR A 169 25.31 -10.56 49.01
N GLN A 170 25.74 -11.78 48.69
CA GLN A 170 26.45 -12.05 47.45
C GLN A 170 25.56 -11.81 46.22
N LEU A 171 24.28 -12.18 46.28
CA LEU A 171 23.29 -11.87 45.25
C LEU A 171 23.21 -10.37 45.00
N ALA A 172 23.06 -9.55 46.05
CA ALA A 172 22.98 -8.10 45.92
C ALA A 172 24.24 -7.50 45.29
N VAL A 173 25.43 -7.94 45.70
CA VAL A 173 26.72 -7.50 45.14
C VAL A 173 26.85 -7.88 43.67
N SER A 174 26.45 -9.10 43.30
CA SER A 174 26.48 -9.57 41.91
C SER A 174 25.54 -8.75 41.02
N MET A 175 24.30 -8.57 41.47
CA MET A 175 23.30 -7.78 40.75
C MET A 175 23.77 -6.33 40.57
N GLU A 176 24.27 -5.68 41.62
CA GLU A 176 24.75 -4.30 41.55
C GLU A 176 25.87 -4.13 40.52
N ARG A 177 26.86 -5.04 40.54
CA ARG A 177 27.95 -5.04 39.54
C ARG A 177 27.43 -5.20 38.12
N ALA A 178 26.54 -6.15 37.88
CA ALA A 178 26.01 -6.41 36.54
C ALA A 178 25.11 -5.27 36.03
N LEU A 179 24.27 -4.71 36.91
CA LEU A 179 23.33 -3.64 36.57
C LEU A 179 24.04 -2.30 36.33
N ILE A 180 25.22 -2.05 36.93
CA ILE A 180 26.09 -0.93 36.54
C ILE A 180 26.41 -1.02 35.04
N GLY A 181 26.84 -2.20 34.58
CA GLY A 181 27.15 -2.42 33.17
C GLY A 181 25.95 -2.27 32.22
N VAL A 182 24.71 -2.49 32.69
CA VAL A 182 23.49 -2.20 31.92
C VAL A 182 23.28 -0.69 31.80
N VAL A 183 23.42 0.04 32.91
CA VAL A 183 23.20 1.49 32.97
C VAL A 183 24.28 2.27 32.21
N GLU A 184 25.53 1.81 32.24
CA GLU A 184 26.66 2.45 31.53
C GLU A 184 26.51 2.43 30.01
N ARG A 185 25.70 1.51 29.46
CA ARG A 185 25.37 1.48 28.02
C ARG A 185 24.37 2.56 27.62
N VAL A 186 23.68 3.17 28.59
CA VAL A 186 22.74 4.27 28.34
C VAL A 186 23.45 5.59 28.66
N HIS A 187 23.52 6.46 27.65
CA HIS A 187 24.12 7.80 27.79
C HIS A 187 23.49 8.55 28.99
N PRO A 188 24.28 9.25 29.84
CA PRO A 188 23.77 9.85 31.08
C PRO A 188 22.60 10.82 30.90
N GLU A 189 22.59 11.55 29.78
CA GLU A 189 21.53 12.54 29.46
C GLU A 189 20.28 11.91 28.82
N THR A 190 20.31 10.62 28.47
CA THR A 190 19.15 9.96 27.85
C THR A 190 18.07 9.71 28.90
N PRO A 191 16.85 10.26 28.74
CA PRO A 191 15.72 9.94 29.61
C PRO A 191 15.54 8.42 29.72
N THR A 192 15.36 7.94 30.95
CA THR A 192 15.28 6.50 31.23
C THR A 192 14.04 6.16 32.04
N VAL A 193 13.37 5.07 31.68
CA VAL A 193 12.27 4.45 32.43
C VAL A 193 12.65 3.03 32.82
N PHE A 194 12.53 2.70 34.10
CA PHE A 194 12.65 1.34 34.61
C PHE A 194 11.27 0.70 34.72
N VAL A 195 11.08 -0.51 34.18
CA VAL A 195 9.81 -1.22 34.27
C VAL A 195 10.03 -2.60 34.89
N CYS A 196 9.38 -2.89 36.02
CA CYS A 196 9.32 -4.26 36.54
C CYS A 196 8.17 -4.99 35.84
N THR A 197 8.46 -5.97 34.98
CA THR A 197 7.44 -6.75 34.26
C THR A 197 7.00 -8.03 35.01
N ALA A 198 7.53 -8.22 36.22
CA ALA A 198 7.19 -9.31 37.14
C ALA A 198 6.81 -8.77 38.54
N PRO A 199 5.73 -7.97 38.67
CA PRO A 199 5.35 -7.34 39.93
C PRO A 199 5.07 -8.39 41.00
N GLY A 200 5.61 -8.19 42.19
CA GLY A 200 5.59 -9.13 43.30
C GLY A 200 6.80 -10.08 43.36
N TRP A 201 7.60 -10.18 42.30
CA TRP A 201 8.82 -11.00 42.31
C TRP A 201 9.97 -10.25 42.97
N THR A 202 10.60 -10.90 43.95
CA THR A 202 11.61 -10.28 44.80
C THR A 202 12.82 -9.76 44.01
N VAL A 203 13.38 -10.56 43.10
CA VAL A 203 14.64 -10.23 42.41
C VAL A 203 14.47 -9.15 41.33
N PRO A 204 13.46 -9.21 40.43
CA PRO A 204 13.19 -8.11 39.49
C PRO A 204 12.88 -6.77 40.18
N GLU A 205 12.09 -6.76 41.25
CA GLU A 205 11.82 -5.54 42.03
C GLU A 205 13.09 -4.98 42.69
N GLN A 206 13.96 -5.86 43.19
CA GLN A 206 15.26 -5.47 43.73
C GLN A 206 16.17 -4.89 42.64
N ALA A 207 16.16 -5.44 41.42
CA ALA A 207 16.92 -4.90 40.30
C ALA A 207 16.46 -3.48 39.94
N VAL A 208 15.16 -3.23 39.83
CA VAL A 208 14.63 -1.88 39.60
C VAL A 208 15.02 -0.93 40.74
N THR A 209 15.01 -1.40 41.99
CA THR A 209 15.46 -0.59 43.14
C THR A 209 16.94 -0.21 43.02
N ILE A 210 17.82 -1.14 42.63
CA ILE A 210 19.24 -0.88 42.40
C ILE A 210 19.41 0.13 41.24
N LEU A 211 18.74 -0.10 40.12
CA LEU A 211 18.77 0.76 38.94
C LEU A 211 18.34 2.21 39.27
N ARG A 212 17.30 2.39 40.09
CA ARG A 212 16.89 3.73 40.58
C ARG A 212 17.95 4.43 41.40
N ARG A 213 18.77 3.70 42.17
CA ARG A 213 19.91 4.31 42.90
C ARG A 213 21.02 4.74 41.95
N LEU A 214 21.26 3.97 40.89
CA LEU A 214 22.25 4.28 39.85
C LEU A 214 21.81 5.43 38.93
N ARG A 215 20.50 5.63 38.74
CA ARG A 215 19.90 6.74 37.99
C ARG A 215 18.72 7.35 38.77
N PRO A 216 18.98 8.24 39.75
CA PRO A 216 17.94 8.81 40.62
C PRO A 216 16.83 9.59 39.90
N ASN A 217 17.14 10.16 38.73
CA ASN A 217 16.20 10.95 37.92
C ASN A 217 15.31 10.09 36.99
N ALA A 218 15.58 8.79 36.89
CA ALA A 218 14.79 7.89 36.03
C ALA A 218 13.44 7.58 36.66
N ARG A 219 12.40 7.47 35.81
CA ARG A 219 11.07 7.04 36.23
C ARG A 219 11.07 5.53 36.48
N ALA A 220 10.18 5.06 37.34
CA ALA A 220 10.00 3.63 37.58
C ALA A 220 8.52 3.27 37.58
N ALA A 221 8.20 2.19 36.89
CA ALA A 221 6.85 1.65 36.77
C ALA A 221 6.85 0.13 37.02
N SER A 222 5.66 -0.44 37.14
CA SER A 222 5.45 -1.88 37.18
C SER A 222 4.39 -2.24 36.16
N SER A 223 4.53 -3.40 35.54
CA SER A 223 3.60 -3.94 34.55
C SER A 223 3.52 -5.44 34.72
N SER A 224 2.36 -6.04 34.51
CA SER A 224 2.23 -7.50 34.39
C SER A 224 2.45 -8.02 32.97
N LEU A 225 2.87 -7.17 32.03
CA LEU A 225 3.11 -7.49 30.62
C LEU A 225 4.54 -7.08 30.21
N PRO A 226 5.08 -7.69 29.14
CA PRO A 226 6.29 -7.19 28.49
C PRO A 226 6.10 -5.74 27.99
N VAL A 227 7.15 -4.90 28.07
CA VAL A 227 7.08 -3.51 27.58
C VAL A 227 6.72 -3.45 26.10
N ALA A 228 7.20 -4.40 25.31
CA ALA A 228 6.90 -4.49 23.88
C ALA A 228 5.40 -4.59 23.56
N GLU A 229 4.60 -5.15 24.48
CA GLU A 229 3.15 -5.27 24.32
C GLU A 229 2.39 -4.00 24.75
N GLU A 230 2.91 -3.26 25.75
CA GLU A 230 2.28 -2.01 26.22
C GLU A 230 2.69 -0.78 25.40
N LEU A 231 3.86 -0.82 24.79
CA LEU A 231 4.42 0.33 24.11
C LEU A 231 3.56 0.83 22.92
N PRO A 232 2.95 -0.03 22.07
CA PRO A 232 2.05 0.43 21.01
C PRO A 232 0.89 1.29 21.53
N ALA A 233 0.28 0.90 22.66
CA ALA A 233 -0.81 1.68 23.27
C ALA A 233 -0.31 3.02 23.84
N ALA A 234 0.89 3.02 24.45
CA ALA A 234 1.51 4.24 24.93
C ALA A 234 1.92 5.20 23.79
N ILE A 235 2.37 4.66 22.63
CA ILE A 235 2.69 5.42 21.42
C ILE A 235 1.43 6.00 20.79
N ALA A 236 0.35 5.22 20.69
CA ALA A 236 -0.92 5.67 20.10
C ALA A 236 -1.51 6.91 20.79
N ARG A 237 -1.19 7.12 22.07
CA ARG A 237 -1.60 8.31 22.85
C ARG A 237 -0.71 9.54 22.67
N GLN A 238 0.38 9.44 21.90
CA GLN A 238 1.27 10.58 21.67
C GLN A 238 0.71 11.48 20.56
N PRO A 239 0.94 12.80 20.64
CA PRO A 239 0.68 13.68 19.51
C PRO A 239 1.67 13.38 18.38
N LEU A 240 1.25 13.60 17.13
CA LEU A 240 2.13 13.53 15.96
C LEU A 240 3.32 14.48 16.11
N ARG A 241 4.52 14.00 15.79
CA ARG A 241 5.74 14.85 15.83
C ARG A 241 5.98 15.55 14.49
N ALA A 242 5.47 14.99 13.40
CA ALA A 242 5.51 15.55 12.07
C ALA A 242 4.12 15.61 11.40
N THR A 243 4.01 16.37 10.32
CA THR A 243 2.79 16.39 9.48
C THR A 243 2.76 15.16 8.60
N TYR A 244 1.60 14.51 8.51
CA TYR A 244 1.37 13.41 7.58
C TYR A 244 0.62 13.92 6.36
N SER A 245 1.11 13.54 5.19
CA SER A 245 0.54 13.94 3.90
C SER A 245 0.20 12.72 3.05
N LEU A 246 -0.89 12.81 2.30
CA LEU A 246 -1.21 11.89 1.22
C LEU A 246 -0.40 12.26 -0.02
N ILE A 247 0.23 11.28 -0.64
CA ILE A 247 0.78 11.47 -1.97
C ILE A 247 -0.33 11.40 -3.02
N LEU A 248 -0.44 12.48 -3.80
CA LEU A 248 -1.28 12.57 -4.97
C LEU A 248 -0.43 12.77 -6.22
N ALA A 249 -1.04 12.59 -7.39
CA ALA A 249 -0.50 13.01 -8.66
C ALA A 249 -1.12 14.37 -9.09
N GLU A 250 -0.30 15.26 -9.62
CA GLU A 250 -0.71 16.54 -10.21
C GLU A 250 -0.27 16.58 -11.67
N GLU A 251 -1.22 16.86 -12.57
CA GLU A 251 -0.91 17.10 -13.98
C GLU A 251 -0.35 18.51 -14.18
N GLY A 252 0.80 18.61 -14.86
CA GLY A 252 1.39 19.87 -15.26
C GLY A 252 1.80 19.89 -16.74
N PRO A 253 2.29 21.05 -17.25
CA PRO A 253 2.73 21.19 -18.64
C PRO A 253 3.89 20.24 -19.01
N ALA A 254 4.71 19.89 -18.02
CA ALA A 254 5.87 18.99 -18.18
C ALA A 254 5.54 17.51 -17.91
N GLY A 255 4.26 17.17 -17.74
CA GLY A 255 3.80 15.81 -17.40
C GLY A 255 3.23 15.72 -15.98
N THR A 256 3.00 14.49 -15.52
CA THR A 256 2.43 14.20 -14.20
C THR A 256 3.53 14.14 -13.15
N ARG A 257 3.32 14.74 -11.98
CA ARG A 257 4.28 14.70 -10.86
C ARG A 257 3.61 14.30 -9.55
N PRO A 258 4.31 13.59 -8.64
CA PRO A 258 3.81 13.36 -7.30
C PRO A 258 3.87 14.65 -6.48
N ILE A 259 2.82 14.94 -5.73
CA ILE A 259 2.71 16.03 -4.77
C ILE A 259 2.29 15.47 -3.41
N ALA A 260 2.64 16.17 -2.33
CA ALA A 260 2.19 15.82 -0.98
C ALA A 260 1.06 16.77 -0.58
N MET A 261 -0.07 16.22 -0.14
CA MET A 261 -1.20 16.98 0.38
C MET A 261 -1.40 16.68 1.87
N PRO A 262 -1.27 17.68 2.75
CA PRO A 262 -1.40 17.48 4.19
C PRO A 262 -2.75 16.87 4.58
N MET A 263 -2.71 15.82 5.41
CA MET A 263 -3.90 15.19 6.00
C MET A 263 -3.99 15.44 7.51
N PHE A 264 -2.89 15.20 8.24
CA PHE A 264 -2.83 15.32 9.69
C PHE A 264 -1.68 16.24 10.08
N ALA A 265 -1.99 17.36 10.72
CA ALA A 265 -0.98 18.30 11.16
C ALA A 265 -0.17 17.75 12.34
N ARG A 266 1.10 18.20 12.44
CA ARG A 266 1.90 18.05 13.66
C ARG A 266 1.10 18.47 14.89
N GLY A 267 1.17 17.66 15.95
CA GLY A 267 0.38 17.85 17.17
C GLY A 267 -0.98 17.14 17.17
N GLY A 268 -1.38 16.53 16.05
CA GLY A 268 -2.61 15.76 15.96
C GLY A 268 -2.62 14.52 16.87
N PHE A 269 -3.81 14.10 17.32
CA PHE A 269 -4.00 12.95 18.22
C PHE A 269 -4.84 11.85 17.56
N ALA A 270 -4.75 10.64 18.13
CA ALA A 270 -5.60 9.53 17.73
C ALA A 270 -7.10 9.90 17.75
N GLY A 271 -7.83 9.46 16.73
CA GLY A 271 -9.24 9.77 16.50
C GLY A 271 -9.48 10.98 15.59
N LEU A 272 -8.44 11.72 15.19
CA LEU A 272 -8.60 12.76 14.17
C LEU A 272 -8.94 12.14 12.81
N GLU A 273 -9.91 12.74 12.13
CA GLU A 273 -10.31 12.35 10.78
C GLU A 273 -9.81 13.38 9.77
N ALA A 274 -9.45 12.89 8.58
CA ALA A 274 -9.09 13.71 7.44
C ALA A 274 -9.86 13.25 6.21
N GLU A 275 -10.39 14.22 5.46
CA GLU A 275 -11.08 14.00 4.19
C GLU A 275 -10.30 14.67 3.06
N VAL A 276 -10.15 13.93 1.97
CA VAL A 276 -9.36 14.36 0.82
C VAL A 276 -10.11 13.98 -0.45
N ASP A 277 -10.55 14.99 -1.20
CA ASP A 277 -11.11 14.75 -2.52
C ASP A 277 -10.00 14.42 -3.51
N VAL A 278 -10.26 13.39 -4.32
CA VAL A 278 -9.35 12.91 -5.36
C VAL A 278 -10.12 12.54 -6.62
N VAL A 279 -9.39 12.42 -7.71
CA VAL A 279 -9.89 11.86 -8.97
C VAL A 279 -9.04 10.66 -9.34
N ARG A 280 -9.65 9.60 -9.86
CA ARG A 280 -8.88 8.48 -10.41
C ARG A 280 -8.09 8.92 -11.67
N GLY A 281 -6.79 8.67 -11.70
CA GLY A 281 -5.97 8.91 -12.89
C GLY A 281 -6.23 7.90 -14.02
N PRO A 282 -5.98 8.27 -15.29
CA PRO A 282 -6.14 7.37 -16.43
C PRO A 282 -5.23 6.14 -16.36
N GLY A 283 -5.65 5.05 -17.02
CA GLY A 283 -4.78 3.94 -17.37
C GLY A 283 -4.72 2.72 -16.42
N GLY A 284 -5.70 2.43 -15.58
CA GLY A 284 -5.68 1.21 -14.74
C GLY A 284 -6.68 0.14 -15.18
N ALA A 285 -6.25 -0.96 -15.80
CA ALA A 285 -7.12 -2.14 -16.00
C ALA A 285 -7.33 -2.87 -14.65
N ASP A 286 -6.27 -2.95 -13.86
CA ASP A 286 -6.29 -3.39 -12.47
C ASP A 286 -6.49 -2.17 -11.56
N LYS A 287 -7.59 -2.20 -10.81
CA LYS A 287 -8.20 -1.07 -10.11
C LYS A 287 -7.39 -0.53 -8.92
N ASP A 288 -6.12 -0.89 -8.76
CA ASP A 288 -5.40 -0.71 -7.50
C ASP A 288 -4.50 0.55 -7.53
N ILE A 289 -5.06 1.62 -6.97
CA ILE A 289 -4.39 2.90 -6.71
C ILE A 289 -3.70 2.81 -5.35
N ALA A 290 -2.48 3.33 -5.27
CA ALA A 290 -1.73 3.44 -4.03
C ALA A 290 -2.21 4.65 -3.22
N LEU A 291 -2.69 4.39 -2.02
CA LEU A 291 -2.92 5.37 -0.96
C LEU A 291 -1.67 5.41 -0.07
N ALA A 292 -0.73 6.28 -0.44
CA ALA A 292 0.55 6.44 0.27
C ALA A 292 0.52 7.66 1.19
N VAL A 293 0.49 7.42 2.49
CA VAL A 293 0.66 8.42 3.54
C VAL A 293 2.12 8.46 3.95
N VAL A 294 2.70 9.65 3.96
CA VAL A 294 4.11 9.88 4.24
C VAL A 294 4.30 10.95 5.29
N ILE A 295 5.46 10.94 5.94
CA ILE A 295 5.92 12.05 6.77
C ILE A 295 6.40 13.16 5.84
N ASP A 296 5.92 14.39 6.06
CA ASP A 296 6.40 15.56 5.32
C ASP A 296 7.90 15.76 5.55
N ALA A 297 8.63 15.92 4.45
CA ALA A 297 10.06 16.21 4.44
C ALA A 297 10.33 17.52 3.68
N PRO A 298 11.41 18.24 4.02
CA PRO A 298 11.88 19.38 3.24
C PRO A 298 12.09 19.05 1.76
N PRO A 299 12.01 20.03 0.85
CA PRO A 299 12.31 19.82 -0.56
C PRO A 299 13.71 19.23 -0.77
N GLY A 300 13.81 18.11 -1.49
CA GLY A 300 15.08 17.42 -1.76
C GLY A 300 15.40 16.27 -0.81
N GLU A 301 14.63 16.07 0.26
CA GLU A 301 14.75 14.91 1.14
C GLU A 301 13.75 13.80 0.79
N TYR A 302 14.11 12.57 1.11
CA TYR A 302 13.23 11.41 0.93
C TYR A 302 12.13 11.43 1.99
N ARG A 303 10.87 11.32 1.54
CA ARG A 303 9.74 11.17 2.44
C ARG A 303 9.68 9.75 2.97
N GLU A 304 9.56 9.59 4.28
CA GLU A 304 9.41 8.28 4.90
C GLU A 304 7.94 7.83 4.85
N PRO A 305 7.66 6.59 4.39
CA PRO A 305 6.30 6.09 4.35
C PRO A 305 5.77 5.78 5.76
N VAL A 306 4.58 6.29 6.06
CA VAL A 306 3.80 5.93 7.26
C VAL A 306 2.93 4.71 6.95
N SER A 307 2.20 4.78 5.84
CA SER A 307 1.27 3.72 5.40
C SER A 307 1.20 3.75 3.87
N VAL A 308 1.33 2.59 3.23
CA VAL A 308 1.14 2.45 1.79
C VAL A 308 0.17 1.29 1.57
N ARG A 309 -0.99 1.60 0.99
CA ARG A 309 -2.05 0.63 0.76
C ARG A 309 -2.52 0.68 -0.68
N SER A 310 -2.95 -0.45 -1.22
CA SER A 310 -3.65 -0.49 -2.51
C SER A 310 -5.15 -0.33 -2.27
N ALA A 311 -5.84 0.37 -3.17
CA ALA A 311 -7.26 0.64 -3.02
C ALA A 311 -7.95 0.80 -4.37
N ARG A 312 -9.23 0.45 -4.42
CA ARG A 312 -10.06 0.60 -5.62
C ARG A 312 -10.92 1.84 -5.52
N LEU A 313 -10.66 2.80 -6.41
CA LEU A 313 -11.50 4.00 -6.54
C LEU A 313 -12.46 3.86 -7.72
N SER A 314 -13.68 4.34 -7.54
CA SER A 314 -14.63 4.55 -8.62
C SER A 314 -14.07 5.52 -9.66
N GLN A 315 -14.62 5.46 -10.87
CA GLN A 315 -14.36 6.49 -11.88
C GLN A 315 -14.95 7.83 -11.42
N GLY A 316 -14.29 8.93 -11.79
CA GLY A 316 -14.68 10.29 -11.38
C GLY A 316 -14.07 10.74 -10.05
N ALA A 317 -14.67 11.78 -9.47
CA ALA A 317 -14.29 12.31 -8.17
C ALA A 317 -14.70 11.32 -7.06
N SER A 318 -13.82 11.13 -6.08
CA SER A 318 -14.03 10.31 -4.89
C SER A 318 -13.50 11.05 -3.68
N THR A 319 -14.19 10.97 -2.56
CA THR A 319 -13.69 11.46 -1.28
C THR A 319 -13.02 10.31 -0.54
N LEU A 320 -11.77 10.50 -0.15
CA LEU A 320 -11.05 9.56 0.71
C LEU A 320 -11.22 10.03 2.14
N ARG A 321 -11.50 9.10 3.06
CA ARG A 321 -11.56 9.39 4.50
C ARG A 321 -10.61 8.49 5.25
N ALA A 322 -9.76 9.08 6.08
CA ALA A 322 -8.84 8.35 6.96
C ALA A 322 -8.97 8.83 8.40
N VAL A 323 -8.67 7.93 9.33
CA VAL A 323 -8.57 8.20 10.77
C VAL A 323 -7.13 7.96 11.21
N LEU A 324 -6.59 8.92 11.93
CA LEU A 324 -5.33 8.75 12.63
C LEU A 324 -5.57 7.86 13.87
N GLU A 325 -4.99 6.66 13.92
CA GLU A 325 -5.09 5.79 15.10
C GLU A 325 -3.98 6.05 16.12
N GLY A 326 -2.95 6.78 15.68
CA GLY A 326 -1.81 7.22 16.47
C GLY A 326 -0.60 7.47 15.57
N PRO A 327 0.52 7.93 16.13
CA PRO A 327 1.78 8.02 15.39
C PRO A 327 2.14 6.70 14.71
N GLY A 328 2.55 6.77 13.44
CA GLY A 328 2.87 5.61 12.61
C GLY A 328 1.67 4.82 12.10
N CYS A 329 0.43 5.21 12.44
CA CYS A 329 -0.76 4.40 12.17
C CYS A 329 -1.94 5.23 11.63
N VAL A 330 -2.25 5.01 10.35
CA VAL A 330 -3.41 5.61 9.67
C VAL A 330 -4.29 4.50 9.13
N ARG A 331 -5.59 4.57 9.44
CA ARG A 331 -6.61 3.65 8.96
C ARG A 331 -7.51 4.36 7.95
N TRP A 332 -7.71 3.74 6.79
CA TRP A 332 -8.69 4.21 5.81
C TRP A 332 -10.11 3.78 6.23
N VAL A 333 -11.05 4.71 6.17
CA VAL A 333 -12.49 4.47 6.30
C VAL A 333 -13.12 4.36 4.92
N GLU A 334 -12.67 5.20 3.98
CA GLU A 334 -13.10 5.19 2.58
C GLU A 334 -11.86 5.32 1.66
N PRO A 335 -11.70 4.46 0.62
CA PRO A 335 -12.57 3.34 0.24
C PRO A 335 -12.38 2.15 1.19
N GLY A 336 -13.47 1.58 1.74
CA GLY A 336 -13.40 0.69 2.91
C GLY A 336 -12.45 -0.52 2.80
N GLU A 337 -12.35 -1.15 1.64
CA GLU A 337 -11.39 -2.24 1.41
C GLU A 337 -10.07 -1.72 0.83
N THR A 338 -9.00 -1.84 1.62
CA THR A 338 -7.63 -1.56 1.17
C THR A 338 -6.74 -2.78 1.30
N GLY A 339 -5.93 -3.06 0.29
CA GLY A 339 -4.96 -4.15 0.25
C GLY A 339 -3.53 -3.73 0.61
N THR A 340 -2.64 -4.71 0.57
CA THR A 340 -1.19 -4.47 0.68
C THR A 340 -0.66 -3.97 -0.66
N GLU A 341 0.07 -2.85 -0.64
CA GLU A 341 0.82 -2.37 -1.80
C GLU A 341 2.23 -2.98 -1.79
N SER A 342 2.62 -3.63 -2.88
CA SER A 342 3.94 -4.28 -3.01
C SER A 342 5.01 -3.36 -3.61
N ARG A 343 4.59 -2.31 -4.34
CA ARG A 343 5.52 -1.34 -4.96
C ARG A 343 6.13 -0.44 -3.90
N SER A 344 7.41 -0.17 -4.03
CA SER A 344 8.09 0.84 -3.20
C SER A 344 7.64 2.26 -3.57
N LEU A 345 7.78 3.19 -2.63
CA LEU A 345 7.43 4.60 -2.88
C LEU A 345 8.24 5.20 -4.04
N SER A 346 9.52 4.83 -4.15
CA SER A 346 10.42 5.28 -5.24
C SER A 346 9.99 4.76 -6.61
N GLU A 347 9.56 3.50 -6.71
CA GLU A 347 9.04 2.93 -7.96
C GLU A 347 7.76 3.64 -8.39
N MET A 348 6.85 3.91 -7.45
CA MET A 348 5.62 4.64 -7.74
C MET A 348 5.89 6.08 -8.17
N TYR A 349 6.86 6.77 -7.56
CA TYR A 349 7.25 8.12 -7.98
C TYR A 349 7.79 8.12 -9.43
N ALA A 350 8.66 7.18 -9.76
CA ALA A 350 9.18 7.04 -11.12
C ALA A 350 8.06 6.72 -12.13
N GLN A 351 7.13 5.84 -11.76
CA GLN A 351 5.97 5.50 -12.58
C GLN A 351 5.02 6.70 -12.80
N THR A 352 4.79 7.53 -11.78
CA THR A 352 4.01 8.77 -11.95
C THR A 352 4.68 9.73 -12.93
N GLN A 353 6.00 9.90 -12.82
CA GLN A 353 6.76 10.80 -13.69
C GLN A 353 6.88 10.31 -15.14
N ALA A 354 6.93 8.98 -15.33
CA ALA A 354 6.94 8.38 -16.66
C ALA A 354 5.58 8.44 -17.36
N ASN A 355 4.48 8.59 -16.61
CA ASN A 355 3.13 8.73 -17.17
C ASN A 355 2.91 10.16 -17.71
N SER A 356 3.33 10.38 -18.96
CA SER A 356 2.93 11.53 -19.75
C SER A 356 1.54 11.29 -20.34
N VAL A 357 0.49 11.54 -19.56
CA VAL A 357 -0.86 11.68 -20.15
C VAL A 357 -0.77 12.87 -21.10
N ALA A 358 -1.11 12.69 -22.38
CA ALA A 358 -1.12 13.77 -23.35
C ALA A 358 -2.02 14.89 -22.81
N SER A 359 -1.40 16.01 -22.42
CA SER A 359 -2.08 17.07 -21.70
C SER A 359 -2.99 17.93 -22.59
N GLY A 360 -3.11 17.58 -23.88
CA GLY A 360 -3.83 18.33 -24.90
C GLY A 360 -5.19 17.75 -25.29
N TYR A 361 -6.05 18.63 -25.77
CA TYR A 361 -7.30 18.29 -26.43
C TYR A 361 -7.03 17.67 -27.82
N ALA A 362 -7.71 16.57 -28.15
CA ALA A 362 -7.54 15.84 -29.42
C ALA A 362 -8.89 15.61 -30.13
N GLU A 363 -8.85 15.55 -31.45
CA GLU A 363 -10.01 15.23 -32.29
C GLU A 363 -9.79 13.90 -33.02
N VAL A 364 -10.76 13.00 -32.93
CA VAL A 364 -10.72 11.68 -33.59
C VAL A 364 -11.91 11.58 -34.54
N MET A 365 -11.64 11.26 -35.80
CA MET A 365 -12.66 11.06 -36.83
C MET A 365 -12.64 9.60 -37.24
N CYS A 366 -13.69 8.85 -36.92
CA CYS A 366 -13.80 7.43 -37.23
C CYS A 366 -14.65 7.23 -38.49
N ALA A 367 -14.12 6.55 -39.51
CA ALA A 367 -14.86 6.02 -40.64
C ALA A 367 -14.95 4.49 -40.50
N VAL A 368 -16.15 3.96 -40.30
CA VAL A 368 -16.36 2.55 -39.93
C VAL A 368 -17.24 1.85 -40.97
N GLU A 369 -16.72 0.77 -41.55
CA GLU A 369 -17.46 -0.07 -42.48
C GLU A 369 -18.52 -0.89 -41.72
N LEU A 370 -19.79 -0.55 -41.92
CA LEU A 370 -20.92 -1.24 -41.29
C LEU A 370 -21.58 -2.27 -42.24
N GLY A 371 -21.16 -2.31 -43.50
CA GLY A 371 -21.49 -3.35 -44.48
C GLY A 371 -20.52 -4.53 -44.46
N GLY A 372 -20.69 -5.45 -45.42
CA GLY A 372 -19.86 -6.65 -45.54
C GLY A 372 -20.35 -7.84 -44.72
N PRO A 373 -19.49 -8.85 -44.49
CA PRO A 373 -19.83 -10.04 -43.70
C PRO A 373 -20.35 -9.67 -42.30
N PRO A 374 -21.49 -10.23 -41.85
CA PRO A 374 -22.15 -9.82 -40.61
C PRO A 374 -21.25 -9.91 -39.36
N ASP A 375 -20.45 -10.97 -39.26
CA ASP A 375 -19.58 -11.19 -38.10
C ASP A 375 -18.46 -10.14 -38.04
N GLN A 376 -17.85 -9.80 -39.18
CA GLN A 376 -16.83 -8.75 -39.25
C GLN A 376 -17.43 -7.37 -38.95
N ALA A 377 -18.59 -7.05 -39.51
CA ALA A 377 -19.30 -5.80 -39.21
C ALA A 377 -19.67 -5.69 -37.72
N ALA A 378 -19.98 -6.80 -37.05
CA ALA A 378 -20.22 -6.84 -35.60
C ALA A 378 -18.94 -6.57 -34.80
N MET A 379 -17.81 -7.20 -35.16
CA MET A 379 -16.52 -7.00 -34.51
C MET A 379 -16.03 -5.55 -34.62
N ARG A 380 -16.12 -4.94 -35.81
CA ARG A 380 -15.77 -3.53 -36.02
C ARG A 380 -16.59 -2.60 -35.13
N ARG A 381 -17.90 -2.88 -35.00
CA ARG A 381 -18.79 -2.13 -34.11
C ARG A 381 -18.41 -2.30 -32.65
N GLU A 382 -18.11 -3.51 -32.22
CA GLU A 382 -17.74 -3.81 -30.84
C GLU A 382 -16.45 -3.09 -30.45
N LEU A 383 -15.40 -3.19 -31.28
CA LEU A 383 -14.12 -2.52 -31.06
C LEU A 383 -14.31 -0.99 -30.92
N VAL A 384 -14.98 -0.36 -31.90
CA VAL A 384 -15.16 1.10 -31.88
C VAL A 384 -16.04 1.52 -30.71
N ALA A 385 -17.14 0.81 -30.42
CA ALA A 385 -18.00 1.13 -29.27
C ALA A 385 -17.26 0.99 -27.94
N GLY A 386 -16.44 -0.06 -27.78
CA GLY A 386 -15.59 -0.27 -26.62
C GLY A 386 -14.52 0.82 -26.47
N THR A 387 -13.91 1.27 -27.57
CA THR A 387 -12.94 2.38 -27.53
C THR A 387 -13.60 3.69 -27.15
N LEU A 388 -14.78 4.00 -27.70
CA LEU A 388 -15.54 5.20 -27.32
C LEU A 388 -15.97 5.18 -25.85
N GLU A 389 -16.33 4.01 -25.33
CA GLU A 389 -16.63 3.81 -23.91
C GLU A 389 -15.41 4.08 -23.03
N LEU A 390 -14.25 3.55 -23.42
CA LEU A 390 -12.98 3.83 -22.74
C LEU A 390 -12.66 5.33 -22.75
N LEU A 391 -12.78 5.99 -23.91
CA LEU A 391 -12.54 7.43 -24.03
C LEU A 391 -13.54 8.27 -23.24
N ALA A 392 -14.81 7.85 -23.16
CA ALA A 392 -15.83 8.52 -22.35
C ALA A 392 -15.50 8.45 -20.86
N ASN A 393 -14.94 7.34 -20.42
CA ASN A 393 -14.60 7.11 -19.03
C ASN A 393 -13.29 7.78 -18.61
N ASP A 394 -12.28 7.73 -19.48
CA ASP A 394 -10.92 8.13 -19.13
C ASP A 394 -10.59 9.57 -19.60
N LEU A 395 -11.25 10.06 -20.65
CA LEU A 395 -10.91 11.31 -21.36
C LEU A 395 -12.13 12.14 -21.85
N PRO A 396 -13.23 12.29 -21.07
CA PRO A 396 -14.49 12.88 -21.57
C PRO A 396 -14.34 14.32 -22.13
N ASP A 397 -13.50 15.14 -21.49
CA ASP A 397 -13.30 16.54 -21.86
C ASP A 397 -12.04 16.79 -22.71
N ARG A 398 -11.25 15.75 -22.95
CA ARG A 398 -9.98 15.85 -23.68
C ARG A 398 -10.09 15.38 -25.12
N VAL A 399 -11.13 14.63 -25.46
CA VAL A 399 -11.32 14.11 -26.81
C VAL A 399 -12.68 14.55 -27.34
N ARG A 400 -12.72 15.00 -28.59
CA ARG A 400 -13.96 15.05 -29.37
C ARG A 400 -13.90 14.03 -30.48
N VAL A 401 -15.02 13.36 -30.69
CA VAL A 401 -15.10 12.26 -31.65
C VAL A 401 -16.20 12.53 -32.67
N ALA A 402 -15.84 12.41 -33.94
CA ALA A 402 -16.79 12.23 -35.03
C ALA A 402 -16.79 10.76 -35.44
N VAL A 403 -17.95 10.14 -35.63
CA VAL A 403 -18.02 8.75 -36.14
C VAL A 403 -19.02 8.68 -37.26
N PHE A 404 -18.57 8.09 -38.37
CA PHE A 404 -19.34 7.86 -39.58
C PHE A 404 -19.33 6.37 -39.90
N GLY A 405 -20.52 5.77 -39.87
CA GLY A 405 -20.74 4.46 -40.44
C GLY A 405 -21.01 4.56 -41.93
N TYR A 406 -20.39 3.70 -42.72
CA TYR A 406 -20.67 3.59 -44.16
C TYR A 406 -21.18 2.19 -44.55
N TYR A 407 -22.11 2.17 -45.50
CA TYR A 407 -22.89 1.00 -45.96
C TYR A 407 -22.55 0.65 -47.41
N GLU A 408 -23.50 0.09 -48.18
CA GLU A 408 -23.29 -0.31 -49.57
C GLU A 408 -23.89 0.70 -50.56
N HIS A 409 -23.19 0.93 -51.67
CA HIS A 409 -23.78 1.57 -52.85
C HIS A 409 -24.85 0.68 -53.47
N SER A 410 -25.91 1.32 -54.00
CA SER A 410 -26.86 0.63 -54.86
C SER A 410 -26.64 1.04 -56.32
N PHE A 411 -26.14 0.11 -57.13
CA PHE A 411 -25.95 0.33 -58.57
C PHE A 411 -27.20 0.02 -59.42
N LYS A 412 -28.35 -0.16 -58.75
CA LYS A 412 -29.63 -0.27 -59.43
C LYS A 412 -30.06 1.09 -59.95
N LEU A 413 -30.53 1.12 -61.19
CA LEU A 413 -31.03 2.33 -61.86
C LEU A 413 -32.04 3.07 -60.97
N GLY A 414 -31.77 4.35 -60.68
CA GLY A 414 -32.60 5.22 -59.85
C GLY A 414 -32.36 5.12 -58.34
N GLN A 415 -31.43 4.27 -57.90
CA GLN A 415 -31.06 4.10 -56.48
C GLN A 415 -29.60 4.51 -56.18
N GLU A 416 -28.87 5.01 -57.19
CA GLU A 416 -27.45 5.34 -57.11
C GLU A 416 -27.17 6.55 -56.18
N GLY A 417 -28.18 7.39 -55.95
CA GLY A 417 -28.07 8.56 -55.08
C GLY A 417 -28.36 8.28 -53.60
N ARG A 418 -28.66 7.02 -53.22
CA ARG A 418 -28.98 6.69 -51.83
C ARG A 418 -27.81 7.09 -50.93
N ARG A 419 -28.11 7.73 -49.80
CA ARG A 419 -27.10 8.06 -48.80
C ARG A 419 -26.54 6.76 -48.21
N VAL A 420 -25.23 6.61 -48.27
CA VAL A 420 -24.49 5.43 -47.79
C VAL A 420 -23.68 5.70 -46.53
N THR A 421 -23.73 6.92 -46.01
CA THR A 421 -23.03 7.37 -44.81
C THR A 421 -24.02 7.91 -43.78
N ASP A 422 -23.92 7.44 -42.55
CA ASP A 422 -24.65 8.00 -41.41
C ASP A 422 -23.69 8.18 -40.23
N GLY A 423 -23.85 9.25 -39.48
CA GLY A 423 -22.91 9.57 -38.42
C GLY A 423 -23.20 10.91 -37.78
N PHE A 424 -22.30 11.30 -36.89
CA PHE A 424 -22.38 12.52 -36.12
C PHE A 424 -21.02 13.20 -36.10
N TRP A 425 -21.04 14.52 -35.95
CA TRP A 425 -19.85 15.35 -35.98
C TRP A 425 -19.41 15.68 -34.56
N LEU A 426 -18.10 15.62 -34.33
CA LEU A 426 -17.35 16.08 -33.15
C LEU A 426 -18.20 16.31 -31.89
N SER A 427 -18.42 15.23 -31.14
CA SER A 427 -19.15 15.23 -29.87
C SER A 427 -18.29 14.65 -28.75
N GLU A 428 -18.77 14.74 -27.50
CA GLU A 428 -18.16 14.03 -26.38
C GLU A 428 -18.19 12.52 -26.61
N PRO A 429 -17.16 11.75 -26.16
CA PRO A 429 -17.07 10.34 -26.48
C PRO A 429 -18.30 9.51 -26.03
N ALA A 430 -18.96 9.90 -24.95
CA ALA A 430 -20.20 9.26 -24.48
C ALA A 430 -21.36 9.44 -25.47
N ALA A 431 -21.60 10.68 -25.93
CA ALA A 431 -22.61 10.99 -26.93
C ALA A 431 -22.27 10.34 -28.29
N ALA A 432 -20.98 10.32 -28.64
CA ALA A 432 -20.48 9.64 -29.81
C ALA A 432 -20.80 8.14 -29.79
N ARG A 433 -20.53 7.47 -28.66
CA ARG A 433 -20.85 6.06 -28.47
C ARG A 433 -22.34 5.79 -28.64
N GLU A 434 -23.19 6.58 -27.98
CA GLU A 434 -24.64 6.42 -28.05
C GLU A 434 -25.15 6.53 -29.49
N ALA A 435 -24.72 7.59 -30.19
CA ALA A 435 -25.10 7.82 -31.58
C ALA A 435 -24.55 6.73 -32.52
N PHE A 436 -23.33 6.23 -32.28
CA PHE A 436 -22.73 5.15 -33.08
C PHE A 436 -23.47 3.82 -32.90
N VAL A 437 -23.80 3.46 -31.65
CA VAL A 437 -24.56 2.23 -31.35
C VAL A 437 -25.96 2.28 -31.97
N ALA A 438 -26.56 3.46 -32.06
CA ALA A 438 -27.86 3.68 -32.70
C ALA A 438 -27.84 3.56 -34.24
N LEU A 439 -26.66 3.51 -34.88
CA LEU A 439 -26.58 3.40 -36.35
C LEU A 439 -27.18 2.08 -36.85
N PRO A 440 -28.02 2.11 -37.91
CA PRO A 440 -28.69 0.94 -38.47
C PRO A 440 -27.74 -0.23 -38.75
N LYS A 441 -28.15 -1.47 -38.44
CA LYS A 441 -27.41 -2.66 -38.90
C LYS A 441 -27.61 -2.86 -40.39
N ALA A 442 -26.56 -3.20 -41.13
CA ALA A 442 -26.69 -3.56 -42.54
C ALA A 442 -27.54 -4.84 -42.68
N THR A 443 -28.51 -4.82 -43.59
CA THR A 443 -29.49 -5.92 -43.79
C THR A 443 -29.59 -6.38 -45.24
N GLY A 444 -28.69 -5.92 -46.12
CA GLY A 444 -28.67 -6.22 -47.56
C GLY A 444 -27.43 -7.00 -48.01
N GLY A 445 -27.40 -7.40 -49.28
CA GLY A 445 -26.19 -7.93 -49.90
C GLY A 445 -25.12 -6.85 -50.08
N TRP A 446 -23.86 -7.26 -50.09
CA TRP A 446 -22.68 -6.39 -50.19
C TRP A 446 -21.84 -6.72 -51.42
N GLN A 447 -20.98 -5.79 -51.83
CA GLN A 447 -19.96 -6.04 -52.86
C GLN A 447 -18.64 -6.45 -52.21
N ASP A 448 -17.99 -7.50 -52.69
CA ASP A 448 -16.77 -8.03 -52.03
C ASP A 448 -15.51 -7.19 -52.32
N ASP A 449 -15.51 -6.38 -53.37
CA ASP A 449 -14.32 -5.76 -53.95
C ASP A 449 -14.12 -4.27 -53.63
N ALA A 450 -15.16 -3.59 -53.15
CA ALA A 450 -15.07 -2.20 -52.70
C ALA A 450 -16.14 -1.86 -51.67
N ALA A 451 -15.89 -0.81 -50.89
CA ALA A 451 -16.88 -0.18 -50.02
C ALA A 451 -16.84 1.35 -50.18
N PRO A 452 -17.95 2.07 -49.86
CA PRO A 452 -18.11 3.53 -50.00
C PRO A 452 -17.29 4.37 -49.02
N LEU A 453 -16.05 3.96 -48.72
CA LEU A 453 -15.17 4.69 -47.84
C LEU A 453 -14.89 6.10 -48.36
N GLU A 454 -14.80 6.29 -49.68
CA GLU A 454 -14.62 7.61 -50.30
C GLU A 454 -15.71 8.61 -49.93
N ASP A 455 -16.95 8.15 -49.71
CA ASP A 455 -18.06 9.02 -49.30
C ASP A 455 -17.96 9.40 -47.82
N ALA A 456 -17.51 8.49 -46.95
CA ALA A 456 -17.26 8.80 -45.55
C ALA A 456 -16.12 9.80 -45.39
N LEU A 457 -15.04 9.62 -46.18
CA LEU A 457 -13.94 10.57 -46.24
C LEU A 457 -14.40 11.94 -46.79
N GLY A 458 -15.29 11.93 -47.78
CA GLY A 458 -15.93 13.13 -48.33
C GLY A 458 -16.68 13.94 -47.26
N GLU A 459 -17.54 13.29 -46.48
CA GLU A 459 -18.26 13.92 -45.37
C GLU A 459 -17.31 14.50 -44.31
N ILE A 460 -16.17 13.85 -44.07
CA ILE A 460 -15.15 14.32 -43.12
C ILE A 460 -14.44 15.57 -43.65
N ILE A 461 -13.93 15.54 -44.89
CA ILE A 461 -13.17 16.67 -45.44
C ILE A 461 -14.05 17.92 -45.62
N GLU A 462 -15.34 17.76 -45.95
CA GLU A 462 -16.27 18.87 -46.14
C GLU A 462 -16.56 19.62 -44.82
N ARG A 463 -16.42 18.95 -43.68
CA ARG A 463 -16.73 19.50 -42.36
C ARG A 463 -15.50 19.90 -41.56
N ILE A 464 -14.30 19.53 -42.02
CA ILE A 464 -13.06 19.92 -41.36
C ILE A 464 -12.87 21.44 -41.47
N GLU A 465 -12.94 22.11 -40.33
CA GLU A 465 -12.52 23.49 -40.18
C GLU A 465 -11.01 23.56 -39.87
N PRO A 466 -10.30 24.65 -40.22
CA PRO A 466 -8.92 24.86 -39.78
C PRO A 466 -8.83 24.86 -38.24
N GLY A 467 -8.20 23.85 -37.65
CA GLY A 467 -8.10 23.66 -36.21
C GLY A 467 -6.68 23.72 -35.69
N ARG A 468 -6.54 23.92 -34.37
CA ARG A 468 -5.26 23.93 -33.65
C ARG A 468 -5.00 22.63 -32.86
N ALA A 469 -5.97 21.73 -32.80
CA ALA A 469 -5.85 20.46 -32.09
C ALA A 469 -5.22 19.37 -32.98
N PRO A 470 -4.46 18.42 -32.41
CA PRO A 470 -4.07 17.20 -33.11
C PRO A 470 -5.31 16.43 -33.58
N ARG A 471 -5.29 15.98 -34.84
CA ARG A 471 -6.41 15.28 -35.49
C ARG A 471 -5.97 13.92 -35.98
N THR A 472 -6.79 12.91 -35.72
CA THR A 472 -6.56 11.55 -36.21
C THR A 472 -7.78 11.05 -36.96
N LEU A 473 -7.57 10.59 -38.19
CA LEU A 473 -8.52 9.77 -38.92
C LEU A 473 -8.28 8.30 -38.56
N LEU A 474 -9.32 7.65 -38.04
CA LEU A 474 -9.37 6.21 -37.84
C LEU A 474 -10.28 5.59 -38.90
N VAL A 475 -9.74 4.73 -39.75
CA VAL A 475 -10.53 3.92 -40.69
C VAL A 475 -10.61 2.49 -40.17
N VAL A 476 -11.82 1.93 -40.07
CA VAL A 476 -12.04 0.55 -39.64
C VAL A 476 -12.86 -0.16 -40.72
N GLY A 477 -12.26 -1.12 -41.42
CA GLY A 477 -12.93 -1.79 -42.53
C GLY A 477 -12.16 -2.96 -43.12
N GLY A 478 -12.86 -3.76 -43.94
CA GLY A 478 -12.31 -4.90 -44.65
C GLY A 478 -12.19 -4.67 -46.16
N ARG A 479 -12.89 -3.68 -46.72
CA ARG A 479 -12.90 -3.44 -48.18
C ARG A 479 -12.35 -2.07 -48.55
N PRO A 480 -11.48 -1.99 -49.58
CA PRO A 480 -10.89 -0.73 -50.03
C PRO A 480 -11.95 0.22 -50.61
N PRO A 481 -11.64 1.53 -50.76
CA PRO A 481 -12.53 2.50 -51.41
C PRO A 481 -12.80 2.12 -52.88
N HIS A 482 -13.93 2.61 -53.41
CA HIS A 482 -14.25 2.44 -54.83
C HIS A 482 -13.21 3.13 -55.74
N PRO A 483 -12.88 2.56 -56.90
CA PRO A 483 -12.00 3.20 -57.86
C PRO A 483 -12.66 4.45 -58.47
N ARG A 484 -11.85 5.40 -58.95
CA ARG A 484 -12.34 6.60 -59.65
C ARG A 484 -12.93 6.26 -61.02
N ARG A 485 -12.35 5.27 -61.72
CA ARG A 485 -12.75 4.84 -63.06
C ARG A 485 -12.83 3.32 -63.14
N LEU A 486 -13.74 2.82 -63.97
CA LEU A 486 -13.82 1.39 -64.28
C LEU A 486 -12.48 0.90 -64.85
N GLY A 487 -12.00 -0.25 -64.37
CA GLY A 487 -10.73 -0.83 -64.82
C GLY A 487 -9.46 -0.09 -64.37
N GLN A 488 -9.58 0.90 -63.46
CA GLN A 488 -8.42 1.58 -62.88
C GLN A 488 -7.57 0.64 -62.01
N ASP A 489 -8.20 -0.37 -61.42
CA ASP A 489 -7.53 -1.41 -60.65
C ASP A 489 -7.65 -2.76 -61.39
N PRO A 490 -6.57 -3.23 -62.04
CA PRO A 490 -6.58 -4.50 -62.78
C PRO A 490 -6.91 -5.71 -61.90
N ASP A 491 -6.70 -5.60 -60.59
CA ASP A 491 -6.95 -6.68 -59.64
C ASP A 491 -8.41 -6.65 -59.12
N ARG A 492 -9.17 -5.60 -59.46
CA ARG A 492 -10.58 -5.39 -59.06
C ARG A 492 -11.43 -4.96 -60.26
N GLU A 493 -11.39 -5.74 -61.35
CA GLU A 493 -12.10 -5.41 -62.60
C GLU A 493 -13.63 -5.27 -62.44
N LEU A 494 -14.21 -5.90 -61.42
CA LEU A 494 -15.65 -5.83 -61.13
C LEU A 494 -16.04 -4.62 -60.26
N ALA A 495 -15.07 -3.92 -59.68
CA ALA A 495 -15.33 -2.83 -58.76
C ALA A 495 -15.86 -1.63 -59.55
N GLN A 496 -17.13 -1.34 -59.35
CA GLN A 496 -17.77 -0.20 -60.01
C GLN A 496 -17.28 1.10 -59.39
N PRO A 497 -17.12 2.17 -60.19
CA PRO A 497 -16.70 3.46 -59.65
C PRO A 497 -17.77 4.05 -58.73
N CYS A 498 -17.35 4.88 -57.77
CA CYS A 498 -18.26 5.56 -56.86
C CYS A 498 -19.35 6.32 -57.66
N PRO A 499 -20.65 6.08 -57.42
CA PRO A 499 -21.73 6.81 -58.09
C PRO A 499 -21.68 8.32 -57.89
N ARG A 500 -21.15 8.78 -56.75
CA ARG A 500 -20.92 10.20 -56.43
C ARG A 500 -19.65 10.77 -57.06
N ARG A 501 -18.84 9.92 -57.72
CA ARG A 501 -17.57 10.27 -58.37
C ARG A 501 -16.53 10.87 -57.42
N ASN A 502 -16.64 10.55 -56.13
CA ASN A 502 -15.65 10.92 -55.15
C ASN A 502 -14.33 10.19 -55.44
N ASP A 503 -13.22 10.93 -55.35
CA ASP A 503 -11.86 10.40 -55.51
C ASP A 503 -11.19 10.37 -54.15
N TRP A 504 -11.06 9.18 -53.57
CA TRP A 504 -10.47 9.01 -52.24
C TRP A 504 -9.03 9.53 -52.17
N GLN A 505 -8.27 9.51 -53.27
CA GLN A 505 -6.88 9.98 -53.31
C GLN A 505 -6.81 11.50 -53.19
N GLU A 506 -7.70 12.20 -53.90
CA GLU A 506 -7.84 13.66 -53.83
C GLU A 506 -8.30 14.08 -52.42
N ILE A 507 -9.26 13.35 -51.84
CA ILE A 507 -9.75 13.59 -50.47
C ILE A 507 -8.65 13.33 -49.43
N HIS A 508 -7.95 12.20 -49.51
CA HIS A 508 -6.82 11.86 -48.63
C HIS A 508 -5.74 12.95 -48.66
N ALA A 509 -5.36 13.41 -49.86
CA ALA A 509 -4.41 14.51 -50.00
C ALA A 509 -4.94 15.84 -49.39
N GLY A 510 -6.25 16.06 -49.39
CA GLY A 510 -6.90 17.17 -48.69
C GLY A 510 -6.79 17.04 -47.17
N LEU A 511 -7.14 15.88 -46.62
CA LEU A 511 -7.06 15.58 -45.19
C LEU A 511 -5.63 15.71 -44.67
N ARG A 512 -4.64 15.21 -45.43
CA ARG A 512 -3.22 15.32 -45.08
C ARG A 512 -2.76 16.77 -45.03
N ARG A 513 -3.21 17.62 -45.97
CA ARG A 513 -2.94 19.07 -45.93
C ARG A 513 -3.60 19.76 -44.73
N ALA A 514 -4.69 19.20 -44.20
CA ALA A 514 -5.32 19.66 -42.97
C ALA A 514 -4.62 19.15 -41.69
N GLY A 515 -3.49 18.44 -41.83
CA GLY A 515 -2.65 17.98 -40.71
C GLY A 515 -3.20 16.76 -39.98
N MET A 516 -4.02 15.94 -40.65
CA MET A 516 -4.51 14.69 -40.08
C MET A 516 -3.43 13.61 -40.02
N ARG A 517 -3.43 12.86 -38.92
CA ARG A 517 -2.78 11.56 -38.76
C ARG A 517 -3.73 10.45 -39.25
N PHE A 518 -3.22 9.39 -39.84
CA PHE A 518 -3.97 8.32 -40.50
C PHE A 518 -3.71 6.95 -39.88
N VAL A 519 -4.75 6.35 -39.30
CA VAL A 519 -4.72 5.02 -38.68
C VAL A 519 -5.77 4.14 -39.35
N ALA A 520 -5.37 2.93 -39.75
CA ALA A 520 -6.29 1.93 -40.30
C ALA A 520 -6.34 0.66 -39.42
N VAL A 521 -7.54 0.13 -39.22
CA VAL A 521 -7.79 -1.18 -38.62
C VAL A 521 -8.49 -2.05 -39.65
N LEU A 522 -7.83 -3.13 -40.03
CA LEU A 522 -8.26 -4.00 -41.13
C LEU A 522 -8.75 -5.33 -40.60
N ASP A 523 -9.76 -5.91 -41.23
CA ASP A 523 -10.10 -7.32 -41.03
C ASP A 523 -8.88 -8.20 -41.34
N LYS A 524 -8.70 -9.31 -40.61
CA LYS A 524 -7.56 -10.22 -40.80
C LYS A 524 -7.46 -10.77 -42.21
N THR A 525 -8.59 -11.08 -42.84
CA THR A 525 -8.64 -11.55 -44.23
C THR A 525 -8.02 -10.53 -45.18
N THR A 526 -8.37 -9.26 -45.01
CA THR A 526 -7.87 -8.12 -45.80
C THR A 526 -6.41 -7.84 -45.51
N ALA A 527 -6.02 -7.80 -44.23
CA ALA A 527 -4.63 -7.61 -43.83
C ALA A 527 -3.71 -8.72 -44.39
N THR A 528 -4.20 -9.96 -44.41
CA THR A 528 -3.47 -11.10 -44.98
C THR A 528 -3.39 -11.00 -46.51
N ALA A 529 -4.51 -10.70 -47.19
CA ALA A 529 -4.58 -10.60 -48.64
C ALA A 529 -3.69 -9.47 -49.21
N THR A 530 -3.53 -8.38 -48.46
CA THR A 530 -2.69 -7.23 -48.84
C THR A 530 -1.25 -7.34 -48.33
N GLY A 531 -0.93 -8.39 -47.57
CA GLY A 531 0.39 -8.60 -46.96
C GLY A 531 0.72 -7.62 -45.83
N LEU A 532 -0.26 -6.89 -45.30
CA LEU A 532 -0.09 -5.86 -44.27
C LEU A 532 -0.10 -6.41 -42.84
N ALA A 533 -0.53 -7.66 -42.64
CA ALA A 533 -0.60 -8.31 -41.33
C ALA A 533 0.72 -8.33 -40.53
N ASN A 534 1.89 -8.26 -41.19
CA ASN A 534 3.21 -8.33 -40.55
C ASN A 534 3.91 -6.97 -40.37
N SER A 535 3.23 -5.87 -40.67
CA SER A 535 3.81 -4.50 -40.61
C SER A 535 3.71 -3.86 -39.22
N GLY A 536 3.01 -4.52 -38.29
CA GLY A 536 2.69 -4.00 -36.96
C GLY A 536 3.88 -4.04 -36.01
N GLY A 537 4.74 -3.03 -36.10
CA GLY A 537 5.78 -2.75 -35.11
C GLY A 537 6.48 -1.44 -35.46
N ALA A 538 6.65 -0.55 -34.49
CA ALA A 538 7.22 0.80 -34.64
C ALA A 538 8.70 0.86 -35.11
N ALA A 539 9.23 -0.20 -35.73
CA ALA A 539 10.60 -0.29 -36.21
C ALA A 539 10.66 -0.41 -37.74
N GLY A 540 10.88 0.72 -38.41
CA GLY A 540 11.67 0.80 -39.64
C GLY A 540 11.11 0.11 -40.89
N LEU A 541 10.24 0.81 -41.62
CA LEU A 541 10.01 0.54 -43.04
C LEU A 541 11.20 1.04 -43.87
N ALA A 542 12.23 0.20 -43.99
CA ALA A 542 13.12 0.19 -45.14
C ALA A 542 13.02 -1.20 -45.80
N ALA A 543 11.89 -1.47 -46.47
CA ALA A 543 11.69 -2.69 -47.22
C ALA A 543 12.21 -2.53 -48.67
N ASP A 544 13.02 -3.51 -49.09
CA ASP A 544 13.62 -3.65 -50.42
C ASP A 544 12.54 -3.68 -51.54
N PRO A 545 12.59 -2.75 -52.51
CA PRO A 545 11.60 -2.65 -53.59
C PRO A 545 11.55 -3.86 -54.53
N ARG A 546 12.49 -4.82 -54.41
CA ARG A 546 12.56 -5.99 -55.31
C ARG A 546 11.71 -7.19 -54.89
N ARG A 547 11.09 -7.18 -53.70
CA ARG A 547 10.18 -8.25 -53.25
C ARG A 547 8.69 -8.01 -53.54
N ALA A 548 8.32 -6.86 -54.10
CA ALA A 548 6.94 -6.46 -54.37
C ALA A 548 6.33 -7.00 -55.69
N ALA A 549 7.06 -7.80 -56.47
CA ALA A 549 6.68 -8.13 -57.84
C ALA A 549 5.86 -9.43 -58.03
N ALA A 550 5.21 -9.96 -56.99
CA ALA A 550 4.49 -11.25 -57.10
C ALA A 550 3.14 -11.35 -56.35
N SER A 551 2.44 -10.25 -56.08
CA SER A 551 1.12 -10.29 -55.41
C SER A 551 0.02 -9.55 -56.18
N ASN A 552 -1.05 -10.28 -56.49
CA ASN A 552 -2.29 -9.89 -57.18
C ASN A 552 -3.19 -8.94 -56.35
N GLY A 553 -2.71 -7.77 -55.93
CA GLY A 553 -3.52 -6.85 -55.11
C GLY A 553 -2.92 -5.45 -54.90
N ALA A 554 -2.22 -4.91 -55.91
CA ALA A 554 -1.43 -3.70 -55.74
C ALA A 554 -2.30 -2.47 -55.38
N GLY A 555 -3.45 -2.29 -56.02
CA GLY A 555 -4.28 -1.09 -55.81
C GLY A 555 -5.02 -1.06 -54.47
N ALA A 556 -5.48 -2.19 -53.96
CA ALA A 556 -6.10 -2.27 -52.63
C ALA A 556 -5.08 -2.11 -51.49
N ALA A 557 -3.91 -2.74 -51.63
CA ALA A 557 -2.82 -2.57 -50.66
C ALA A 557 -2.33 -1.12 -50.59
N ASP A 558 -2.24 -0.44 -51.74
CA ASP A 558 -1.84 0.98 -51.79
C ASP A 558 -2.86 1.90 -51.13
N ALA A 559 -4.16 1.63 -51.29
CA ALA A 559 -5.20 2.38 -50.60
C ALA A 559 -5.06 2.28 -49.07
N TRP A 560 -4.87 1.06 -48.56
CA TRP A 560 -4.72 0.84 -47.12
C TRP A 560 -3.41 1.37 -46.55
N ARG A 561 -2.31 1.30 -47.30
CA ARG A 561 -1.04 1.94 -46.91
C ARG A 561 -1.16 3.45 -46.80
N ALA A 562 -1.92 4.09 -47.70
CA ALA A 562 -2.16 5.53 -47.62
C ALA A 562 -3.05 5.88 -46.43
N LEU A 563 -4.19 5.19 -46.29
CA LEU A 563 -5.18 5.47 -45.24
C LEU A 563 -4.74 5.03 -43.83
N GLY A 564 -3.66 4.27 -43.73
CA GLY A 564 -2.99 3.91 -42.49
C GLY A 564 -1.51 4.27 -42.51
N GLU A 565 -1.12 5.37 -43.17
CA GLU A 565 0.30 5.73 -43.33
C GLU A 565 1.05 5.90 -41.99
N ASP A 566 0.34 6.27 -40.91
CA ASP A 566 0.92 6.35 -39.58
C ASP A 566 0.80 5.06 -38.77
N HIS A 567 -0.23 4.23 -39.01
CA HIS A 567 -0.41 2.94 -38.37
C HIS A 567 -1.45 2.04 -39.06
N ILE A 568 -1.16 0.73 -39.11
CA ILE A 568 -2.11 -0.30 -39.56
C ILE A 568 -2.16 -1.42 -38.50
N ALA A 569 -3.36 -1.77 -38.06
CA ALA A 569 -3.63 -2.85 -37.12
C ALA A 569 -4.64 -3.88 -37.68
N VAL A 570 -4.69 -5.07 -37.06
CA VAL A 570 -5.62 -6.14 -37.41
C VAL A 570 -6.75 -6.19 -36.39
N LEU A 571 -8.00 -6.17 -36.86
CA LEU A 571 -9.21 -6.09 -36.04
C LEU A 571 -9.29 -7.19 -34.97
N GLU A 572 -9.05 -8.45 -35.37
CA GLU A 572 -9.19 -9.63 -34.52
C GLU A 572 -8.13 -9.75 -33.41
N GLU A 573 -7.10 -8.91 -33.46
CA GLU A 573 -5.96 -8.93 -32.54
C GLU A 573 -5.91 -7.68 -31.66
N LEU A 574 -6.89 -6.77 -31.80
CA LEU A 574 -6.84 -5.44 -31.21
C LEU A 574 -7.93 -5.26 -30.15
N GLU A 575 -7.51 -4.86 -28.96
CA GLU A 575 -8.42 -4.50 -27.87
C GLU A 575 -8.72 -2.98 -27.87
N PRO A 576 -9.87 -2.54 -27.32
CA PRO A 576 -10.25 -1.12 -27.28
C PRO A 576 -9.20 -0.16 -26.75
N ARG A 577 -8.42 -0.60 -25.77
CA ARG A 577 -7.36 0.17 -25.11
C ARG A 577 -6.11 0.27 -25.96
N GLU A 578 -5.72 -0.80 -26.62
CA GLU A 578 -4.61 -0.82 -27.57
C GLU A 578 -4.91 0.13 -28.73
N LEU A 579 -6.15 0.14 -29.22
CA LEU A 579 -6.59 1.11 -30.22
C LEU A 579 -6.48 2.56 -29.70
N ALA A 580 -6.96 2.85 -28.49
CA ALA A 580 -6.84 4.18 -27.89
C ALA A 580 -5.36 4.62 -27.74
N ALA A 581 -4.46 3.69 -27.42
CA ALA A 581 -3.03 3.94 -27.34
C ALA A 581 -2.41 4.21 -28.71
N THR A 582 -2.79 3.44 -29.72
CA THR A 582 -2.40 3.65 -31.13
C THR A 582 -2.80 5.03 -31.62
N LEU A 583 -3.98 5.51 -31.23
CA LEU A 583 -4.45 6.87 -31.52
C LEU A 583 -3.68 7.96 -30.74
N GLY A 584 -2.81 7.59 -29.81
CA GLY A 584 -2.03 8.50 -28.97
C GLY A 584 -2.85 9.19 -27.89
N LEU A 585 -4.00 8.63 -27.52
CA LEU A 585 -4.94 9.22 -26.57
C LEU A 585 -4.65 8.77 -25.14
N VAL A 586 -4.20 7.53 -24.98
CA VAL A 586 -3.71 6.97 -23.72
C VAL A 586 -2.26 6.52 -23.91
N GLY A 587 -1.47 6.50 -22.82
CA GLY A 587 -0.21 5.74 -22.86
C GLY A 587 -0.54 4.28 -23.15
N GLY A 588 0.33 3.56 -23.88
CA GLY A 588 0.15 2.13 -24.23
C GLY A 588 0.06 1.22 -23.01
N ASP A 589 0.82 0.14 -22.95
CA ASP A 589 0.97 -0.66 -21.71
C ASP A 589 1.61 0.12 -20.54
N ALA A 590 1.63 1.46 -20.60
CA ALA A 590 1.99 2.32 -19.50
C ALA A 590 1.11 1.97 -18.29
N PRO A 591 1.72 1.46 -17.20
CA PRO A 591 0.97 1.05 -16.03
C PRO A 591 0.32 2.31 -15.46
N GLY A 592 -0.99 2.24 -15.22
CA GLY A 592 -1.81 3.38 -14.81
C GLY A 592 -1.23 4.20 -13.68
N LEU A 593 -1.65 5.46 -13.56
CA LEU A 593 -1.12 6.34 -12.52
C LEU A 593 -1.24 5.68 -11.14
N PRO A 594 -0.13 5.48 -10.41
CA PRO A 594 -0.16 4.75 -9.15
C PRO A 594 -0.84 5.55 -8.04
N PHE A 595 -0.75 6.89 -8.06
CA PHE A 595 -1.42 7.75 -7.10
C PHE A 595 -2.70 8.34 -7.68
N PRO A 596 -3.69 8.65 -6.83
CA PRO A 596 -4.87 9.35 -7.30
C PRO A 596 -4.51 10.80 -7.65
N LEU A 597 -5.24 11.38 -8.59
CA LEU A 597 -5.07 12.75 -9.03
C LEU A 597 -5.67 13.72 -8.02
N LYS A 598 -5.00 14.87 -7.84
CA LYS A 598 -5.61 16.04 -7.21
C LYS A 598 -6.78 16.53 -8.08
N PRO A 599 -7.97 16.79 -7.51
CA PRO A 599 -9.05 17.41 -8.25
C PRO A 599 -8.57 18.75 -8.81
N LYS A 600 -8.96 19.09 -10.04
CA LYS A 600 -8.79 20.46 -10.52
C LYS A 600 -9.68 21.33 -9.63
N GLY A 601 -9.07 22.08 -8.72
CA GLY A 601 -9.80 23.13 -8.02
C GLY A 601 -10.32 24.13 -9.05
N ASP A 602 -11.53 24.66 -8.82
CA ASP A 602 -11.91 25.91 -9.47
C ASP A 602 -10.76 26.91 -9.23
N PRO A 603 -10.29 27.62 -10.27
CA PRO A 603 -9.25 28.62 -10.09
C PRO A 603 -9.74 29.64 -9.06
N ALA A 604 -9.07 29.66 -7.91
CA ALA A 604 -9.27 30.66 -6.87
C ALA A 604 -8.92 32.08 -7.37
#